data_AF-A0A9E1R3J7-F1
#
_entry.id   AF-A0A9E1R3J7-F1
#
_cell.length_a   1.000
_cell.length_b   1.000
_cell.length_c   1.000
_cell.angle_alpha   90.00
_cell.angle_beta   90.00
_cell.angle_gamma   90.00
#
_symmetry.space_group_name_H-M   'P 1'
#
loop_
_entity.id
_entity.type
_entity.pdbx_description
1 polymer ?
#
loop_
_entity_poly.entity_id
_entity_poly.type
_entity_poly.pdbx_seq_one_letter_code
_entity_poly.pdbx_strand_id
1 'polypeptide(L)'
;MSQPFELSGQKGAILVVSLIITLVITTMGMGLFYIGNRSVDQIEAHTDRSETLYSAEACVDAAVRWLDAESEGGVPCIDIEPAGEVCHRIGSAALGATNPSMDDWRVAGESSAVRALKFQGRMAKHEYFCEITLTATLAALGPKYIYEIVSSGIGPKQARTNLQVIASITAGGSSDGGNDVGQANEY
;
A
#
# COMPACT_ATOMS: atom_id res chain seq x y z
N MET A 1 -37.16 20.16 -43.73
CA MET A 1 -37.07 20.46 -45.17
C MET A 1 -35.91 19.66 -45.74
N SER A 2 -36.27 18.55 -46.37
CA SER A 2 -35.39 17.59 -47.03
C SER A 2 -35.20 18.03 -48.49
N GLN A 3 -33.96 18.30 -48.90
CA GLN A 3 -33.66 18.60 -50.30
C GLN A 3 -33.51 17.30 -51.10
N PRO A 4 -34.04 17.22 -52.34
CA PRO A 4 -33.88 16.07 -53.21
C PRO A 4 -32.55 16.19 -53.95
N PHE A 5 -31.71 15.17 -53.81
CA PHE A 5 -30.50 15.02 -54.61
C PHE A 5 -30.91 14.24 -55.90
N GLU A 6 -30.84 14.89 -57.09
CA GLU A 6 -30.94 14.31 -58.46
C GLU A 6 -29.65 13.69 -59.12
N LEU A 7 -29.82 12.47 -59.64
CA LEU A 7 -29.13 11.75 -60.74
C LEU A 7 -27.63 11.33 -60.65
N SER A 8 -27.43 10.00 -60.64
CA SER A 8 -26.22 9.19 -60.93
C SER A 8 -24.92 9.48 -60.16
N GLY A 9 -24.39 10.70 -60.20
CA GLY A 9 -23.17 11.10 -59.47
C GLY A 9 -23.37 11.24 -57.95
N GLN A 10 -24.61 11.49 -57.53
CA GLN A 10 -24.97 11.65 -56.12
C GLN A 10 -25.16 10.35 -55.35
N LYS A 11 -25.52 9.26 -56.03
CA LYS A 11 -25.56 7.93 -55.40
C LYS A 11 -24.17 7.48 -54.96
N GLY A 12 -23.12 7.86 -55.70
CA GLY A 12 -21.73 7.68 -55.30
C GLY A 12 -21.32 8.65 -54.19
N ALA A 13 -21.72 9.92 -54.28
CA ALA A 13 -21.39 10.93 -53.27
C ALA A 13 -21.91 10.58 -51.87
N ILE A 14 -23.12 10.01 -51.76
CA ILE A 14 -23.69 9.63 -50.46
C ILE A 14 -22.94 8.46 -49.81
N LEU A 15 -22.43 7.52 -50.62
CA LEU A 15 -21.58 6.44 -50.15
C LEU A 15 -20.25 6.98 -49.60
N VAL A 16 -19.63 7.93 -50.30
CA VAL A 16 -18.37 8.55 -49.86
C VAL A 16 -18.56 9.29 -48.53
N VAL A 17 -19.63 10.07 -48.40
CA VAL A 17 -19.93 10.79 -47.15
C VAL A 17 -20.19 9.82 -46.00
N SER A 18 -20.94 8.74 -46.23
CA SER A 18 -21.17 7.72 -45.19
C SER A 18 -19.87 7.04 -44.75
N LEU A 19 -18.95 6.80 -45.67
CA LEU A 19 -17.66 6.15 -45.41
C LEU A 19 -16.70 7.06 -44.63
N ILE A 20 -16.73 8.37 -44.90
CA ILE A 20 -16.00 9.35 -44.11
C ILE A 20 -16.55 9.43 -42.69
N ILE A 21 -17.89 9.44 -42.52
CA ILE A 21 -18.52 9.50 -41.19
C ILE A 21 -18.19 8.23 -40.38
N THR A 22 -18.28 7.04 -40.97
CA THR A 22 -17.93 5.80 -40.27
C THR A 22 -16.45 5.77 -39.90
N LEU A 23 -15.56 6.29 -40.76
CA LEU A 23 -14.14 6.40 -40.45
C LEU A 23 -13.89 7.36 -39.27
N VAL A 24 -14.56 8.51 -39.22
CA VAL A 24 -14.45 9.46 -38.10
C VAL A 24 -14.96 8.85 -36.79
N ILE A 25 -16.12 8.18 -36.80
CA ILE A 25 -16.67 7.54 -35.61
C ILE A 25 -15.76 6.41 -35.12
N THR A 26 -15.21 5.61 -36.03
CA THR A 26 -14.31 4.50 -35.68
C THR A 26 -12.97 5.00 -35.15
N THR A 27 -12.41 6.06 -35.75
CA THR A 27 -11.14 6.67 -35.30
C THR A 27 -11.30 7.34 -33.94
N MET A 28 -12.42 8.04 -33.68
CA MET A 28 -12.72 8.56 -32.34
C MET A 28 -12.95 7.44 -31.32
N GLY A 29 -13.63 6.36 -31.69
CA GLY A 29 -13.84 5.19 -30.83
C GLY A 29 -12.53 4.51 -30.41
N MET A 30 -11.61 4.32 -31.36
CA MET A 30 -10.27 3.78 -31.08
C MET A 30 -9.43 4.74 -30.21
N GLY A 31 -9.55 6.05 -30.44
CA GLY A 31 -8.89 7.06 -29.61
C GLY A 31 -9.32 6.99 -28.14
N LEU A 32 -10.64 6.87 -27.89
CA LEU A 32 -11.18 6.69 -26.54
C LEU A 32 -10.75 5.37 -25.90
N PHE A 33 -10.70 4.28 -26.67
CA PHE A 33 -10.23 2.98 -26.18
C PHE A 33 -8.77 3.04 -25.72
N TYR A 34 -7.91 3.68 -26.50
CA TYR A 34 -6.49 3.82 -26.16
C TYR A 34 -6.27 4.68 -24.91
N ILE A 35 -6.95 5.82 -24.83
CA ILE A 35 -6.86 6.70 -23.65
C ILE A 35 -7.45 6.01 -22.42
N GLY A 36 -8.58 5.32 -22.58
CA GLY A 36 -9.25 4.59 -21.51
C GLY A 36 -8.36 3.50 -20.90
N ASN A 37 -7.70 2.68 -21.71
CA ASN A 37 -6.80 1.64 -21.20
C ASN A 37 -5.63 2.24 -20.41
N ARG A 38 -5.00 3.30 -20.93
CA ARG A 38 -3.91 3.98 -20.23
C ARG A 38 -4.37 4.59 -18.90
N SER A 39 -5.58 5.14 -18.86
CA SER A 39 -6.18 5.67 -17.64
C SER A 39 -6.44 4.58 -16.61
N VAL A 40 -6.92 3.40 -17.04
CA VAL A 40 -7.12 2.24 -16.15
C VAL A 40 -5.79 1.76 -15.57
N ASP A 41 -4.76 1.58 -16.40
CA ASP A 41 -3.43 1.16 -15.93
C ASP A 41 -2.84 2.13 -14.92
N GLN A 42 -3.03 3.44 -15.15
CA GLN A 42 -2.56 4.47 -14.24
C GLN A 42 -3.30 4.43 -12.90
N ILE A 43 -4.63 4.24 -12.92
CA ILE A 43 -5.44 4.10 -11.70
C ILE A 43 -5.04 2.84 -10.93
N GLU A 44 -4.81 1.72 -11.62
CA GLU A 44 -4.31 0.48 -10.99
C GLU A 44 -2.95 0.69 -10.33
N ALA A 45 -2.00 1.35 -11.00
CA ALA A 45 -0.69 1.63 -10.40
C ALA A 45 -0.79 2.52 -9.15
N HIS A 46 -1.71 3.50 -9.12
CA HIS A 46 -1.94 4.34 -7.95
C HIS A 46 -2.64 3.60 -6.81
N THR A 47 -3.60 2.72 -7.12
CA THR A 47 -4.28 1.89 -6.10
C THR A 47 -3.29 0.89 -5.50
N ASP A 48 -2.52 0.19 -6.34
CA ASP A 48 -1.52 -0.79 -5.88
C ASP A 48 -0.49 -0.10 -4.98
N ARG A 49 0.00 1.09 -5.35
CA ARG A 49 0.93 1.85 -4.51
C ARG A 49 0.34 2.23 -3.15
N SER A 50 -0.91 2.70 -3.14
CA SER A 50 -1.59 3.03 -1.88
C SER A 50 -1.83 1.78 -1.02
N GLU A 51 -2.21 0.66 -1.63
CA GLU A 51 -2.43 -0.61 -0.95
C GLU A 51 -1.10 -1.19 -0.39
N THR A 52 0.02 -1.07 -1.11
CA THR A 52 1.35 -1.44 -0.55
C THR A 52 1.82 -0.55 0.59
N LEU A 53 1.41 0.72 0.63
CA LEU A 53 1.69 1.60 1.76
C LEU A 53 0.94 1.13 3.01
N TYR A 54 -0.34 0.79 2.90
CA TYR A 54 -1.11 0.21 4.01
C TYR A 54 -0.48 -1.10 4.50
N SER A 55 0.09 -1.93 3.61
CA SER A 55 0.85 -3.11 4.00
C SER A 55 2.08 -2.78 4.84
N ALA A 56 2.83 -1.76 4.43
CA ALA A 56 3.99 -1.32 5.19
C ALA A 56 3.58 -0.73 6.56
N GLU A 57 2.51 0.06 6.63
CA GLU A 57 1.99 0.62 7.89
C GLU A 57 1.45 -0.46 8.84
N ALA A 58 0.75 -1.46 8.31
CA ALA A 58 0.26 -2.61 9.08
C ALA A 58 1.38 -3.31 9.83
N CYS A 59 2.51 -3.46 9.15
CA CYS A 59 3.69 -4.09 9.69
C CYS A 59 4.34 -3.26 10.81
N VAL A 60 4.37 -1.93 10.64
CA VAL A 60 4.86 -1.01 11.68
C VAL A 60 3.96 -1.08 12.92
N ASP A 61 2.63 -1.08 12.77
CA ASP A 61 1.70 -1.24 13.89
C ASP A 61 1.91 -2.58 14.62
N ALA A 62 2.13 -3.67 13.87
CA ALA A 62 2.47 -4.97 14.46
C ALA A 62 3.81 -4.95 15.21
N ALA A 63 4.83 -4.29 14.65
CA ALA A 63 6.15 -4.14 15.27
C ALA A 63 6.10 -3.33 16.57
N VAL A 64 5.36 -2.22 16.58
CA VAL A 64 5.16 -1.39 17.78
C VAL A 64 4.43 -2.18 18.86
N ARG A 65 3.35 -2.89 18.52
CA ARG A 65 2.63 -3.73 19.49
C ARG A 65 3.49 -4.84 20.08
N TRP A 66 4.37 -5.42 19.27
CA TRP A 66 5.33 -6.41 19.75
C TRP A 66 6.35 -5.78 20.70
N LEU A 67 6.90 -4.62 20.36
CA LEU A 67 7.80 -3.87 21.23
C LEU A 67 7.15 -3.51 22.57
N ASP A 68 5.90 -3.05 22.56
CA ASP A 68 5.14 -2.74 23.76
C ASP A 68 4.94 -3.99 24.64
N ALA A 69 4.52 -5.11 24.05
CA ALA A 69 4.31 -6.36 24.79
C ALA A 69 5.61 -6.90 25.39
N GLU A 70 6.71 -6.86 24.63
CA GLU A 70 8.01 -7.33 25.10
C GLU A 70 8.59 -6.40 26.17
N SER A 71 8.27 -5.10 26.11
CA SER A 71 8.70 -4.11 27.11
C SER A 71 8.14 -4.36 28.51
N GLU A 72 7.04 -5.10 28.64
CA GLU A 72 6.50 -5.52 29.95
C GLU A 72 7.41 -6.52 30.67
N GLY A 73 8.13 -7.36 29.91
CA GLY A 73 9.00 -8.41 30.42
C GLY A 73 10.45 -7.98 30.62
N GLY A 74 10.87 -6.86 30.04
CA GLY A 74 12.25 -6.39 30.08
C GLY A 74 12.55 -5.42 28.94
N VAL A 75 13.83 -5.23 28.62
CA VAL A 75 14.23 -4.41 27.47
C VAL A 75 14.27 -5.31 26.23
N PRO A 76 13.45 -5.06 25.20
CA PRO A 76 13.47 -5.86 23.99
C PRO A 76 14.85 -5.82 23.32
N CYS A 77 15.32 -6.97 22.83
CA CYS A 77 16.53 -7.09 22.01
C CYS A 77 17.85 -6.70 22.69
N ILE A 78 17.90 -6.65 24.03
CA ILE A 78 19.12 -6.26 24.78
C ILE A 78 20.24 -7.31 24.72
N ASP A 79 19.88 -8.59 24.57
CA ASP A 79 20.83 -9.70 24.59
C ASP A 79 21.48 -9.99 23.23
N ILE A 80 21.21 -9.16 22.20
CA ILE A 80 21.74 -9.37 20.86
C ILE A 80 23.06 -8.62 20.69
N GLU A 81 24.14 -9.39 20.53
CA GLU A 81 25.49 -8.91 20.24
C GLU A 81 25.93 -9.38 18.85
N PRO A 82 26.37 -8.49 17.95
CA PRO A 82 26.62 -7.06 18.13
C PRO A 82 25.36 -6.16 18.01
N ALA A 83 25.41 -4.98 18.63
CA ALA A 83 24.37 -3.96 18.47
C ALA A 83 24.20 -3.56 16.99
N GLY A 84 22.94 -3.45 16.54
CA GLY A 84 22.59 -3.20 15.15
C GLY A 84 22.19 -4.43 14.32
N GLU A 85 22.20 -5.64 14.91
CA GLU A 85 21.64 -6.83 14.26
C GLU A 85 20.10 -6.88 14.38
N VAL A 86 19.45 -7.52 13.40
CA VAL A 86 17.99 -7.68 13.37
C VAL A 86 17.56 -8.62 14.49
N CYS A 87 16.80 -8.09 15.43
CA CYS A 87 16.38 -8.83 16.61
C CYS A 87 15.06 -9.56 16.46
N HIS A 88 14.13 -8.98 15.69
CA HIS A 88 12.85 -9.59 15.44
C HIS A 88 12.38 -9.31 14.02
N ARG A 89 11.61 -10.25 13.49
CA ARG A 89 11.13 -10.25 12.10
C ARG A 89 9.65 -10.57 12.09
N ILE A 90 8.86 -9.76 11.39
CA ILE A 90 7.40 -9.91 11.32
C ILE A 90 7.01 -10.04 9.84
N GLY A 91 6.06 -10.94 9.54
CA GLY A 91 5.30 -10.88 8.28
C GLY A 91 5.92 -11.52 7.03
N SER A 92 6.97 -12.35 7.09
CA SER A 92 7.35 -13.15 5.89
C SER A 92 7.35 -14.66 6.14
N ALA A 93 6.67 -15.39 5.25
CA ALA A 93 6.69 -16.86 5.22
C ALA A 93 8.10 -17.40 4.95
N ALA A 94 8.91 -16.66 4.19
CA ALA A 94 10.31 -17.01 3.92
C ALA A 94 11.22 -16.96 5.18
N LEU A 95 10.77 -16.30 6.25
CA LEU A 95 11.50 -16.16 7.52
C LEU A 95 10.74 -16.76 8.71
N GLY A 96 9.77 -17.64 8.45
CA GLY A 96 9.06 -18.41 9.50
C GLY A 96 7.93 -17.66 10.22
N ALA A 97 7.47 -16.52 9.70
CA ALA A 97 6.33 -15.81 10.28
C ALA A 97 5.01 -16.55 9.99
N THR A 98 4.09 -16.52 10.97
CA THR A 98 2.83 -17.27 10.92
C THR A 98 1.79 -16.69 9.98
N ASN A 99 1.77 -15.36 9.74
CA ASN A 99 0.79 -14.69 8.87
C ASN A 99 1.43 -13.51 8.09
N PRO A 100 2.09 -13.77 6.95
CA PRO A 100 2.73 -12.73 6.12
C PRO A 100 1.77 -11.94 5.23
N SER A 101 0.59 -12.49 5.03
CA SER A 101 -0.43 -11.96 4.14
C SER A 101 -1.33 -10.99 4.91
N MET A 102 -1.89 -10.01 4.20
CA MET A 102 -2.87 -9.07 4.75
C MET A 102 -4.32 -9.59 4.69
N ASP A 103 -4.50 -10.90 4.75
CA ASP A 103 -5.81 -11.56 4.69
C ASP A 103 -6.69 -11.30 5.92
N ASP A 104 -6.08 -11.05 7.08
CA ASP A 104 -6.78 -10.64 8.30
C ASP A 104 -6.80 -9.11 8.52
N TRP A 105 -6.49 -8.32 7.49
CA TRP A 105 -6.51 -6.88 7.60
C TRP A 105 -7.92 -6.38 7.92
N ARG A 106 -8.05 -5.78 9.11
CA ARG A 106 -9.33 -5.37 9.69
C ARG A 106 -9.99 -4.29 8.84
N VAL A 107 -11.06 -4.64 8.15
CA VAL A 107 -11.99 -3.67 7.54
C VAL A 107 -12.93 -3.14 8.63
N ALA A 108 -12.39 -2.39 9.59
CA ALA A 108 -13.20 -1.78 10.64
C ALA A 108 -14.15 -0.74 10.00
N GLY A 109 -15.47 -1.02 10.04
CA GLY A 109 -16.51 -0.08 9.58
C GLY A 109 -17.17 -0.39 8.23
N GLU A 110 -16.78 -1.45 7.52
CA GLU A 110 -17.46 -1.83 6.27
C GLU A 110 -18.69 -2.71 6.57
N SER A 111 -19.88 -2.14 6.40
CA SER A 111 -21.15 -2.82 6.71
C SER A 111 -21.56 -3.86 5.67
N SER A 112 -20.91 -3.89 4.50
CA SER A 112 -21.26 -4.81 3.41
C SER A 112 -20.27 -5.97 3.32
N ALA A 113 -20.74 -7.18 3.64
CA ALA A 113 -19.94 -8.41 3.58
C ALA A 113 -19.30 -8.64 2.21
N VAL A 114 -19.99 -8.24 1.12
CA VAL A 114 -19.49 -8.36 -0.25
C VAL A 114 -18.28 -7.46 -0.50
N ARG A 115 -18.30 -6.21 -0.01
CA ARG A 115 -17.17 -5.30 -0.20
C ARG A 115 -16.00 -5.67 0.70
N ALA A 116 -16.28 -6.12 1.93
CA ALA A 116 -15.26 -6.66 2.83
C ALA A 116 -14.55 -7.87 2.19
N LEU A 117 -15.28 -8.85 1.66
CA LEU A 117 -14.69 -10.01 0.97
C LEU A 117 -13.90 -9.62 -0.29
N LYS A 118 -14.40 -8.67 -1.09
CA LYS A 118 -13.66 -8.18 -2.26
C LYS A 118 -12.38 -7.44 -1.86
N PHE A 119 -12.40 -6.69 -0.77
CA PHE A 119 -11.23 -6.01 -0.24
C PHE A 119 -10.23 -7.01 0.33
N GLN A 120 -10.69 -7.97 1.13
CA GLN A 120 -9.89 -9.05 1.68
C GLN A 120 -9.20 -9.86 0.57
N GLY A 121 -9.93 -10.22 -0.50
CA GLY A 121 -9.35 -10.92 -1.64
C GLY A 121 -8.32 -10.12 -2.44
N ARG A 122 -8.33 -8.78 -2.35
CA ARG A 122 -7.27 -7.93 -2.90
C ARG A 122 -6.07 -7.91 -1.97
N MET A 123 -6.28 -7.61 -0.69
CA MET A 123 -5.20 -7.55 0.32
C MET A 123 -4.53 -8.90 0.58
N ALA A 124 -5.21 -10.02 0.36
CA ALA A 124 -4.59 -11.35 0.42
C ALA A 124 -3.48 -11.57 -0.64
N LYS A 125 -3.38 -10.70 -1.65
CA LYS A 125 -2.27 -10.69 -2.61
C LYS A 125 -1.13 -9.76 -2.19
N HIS A 126 -1.31 -9.05 -1.08
CA HIS A 126 -0.31 -8.19 -0.49
C HIS A 126 0.34 -8.90 0.69
N GLU A 127 1.64 -8.73 0.77
CA GLU A 127 2.49 -9.22 1.85
C GLU A 127 3.16 -8.03 2.52
N TYR A 128 3.51 -8.17 3.78
CA TYR A 128 4.23 -7.14 4.51
C TYR A 128 5.34 -7.75 5.33
N PHE A 129 6.49 -7.11 5.42
CA PHE A 129 7.62 -7.64 6.17
C PHE A 129 8.33 -6.55 6.95
N CYS A 130 8.64 -6.82 8.23
CA CYS A 130 9.37 -5.90 9.09
C CYS A 130 10.60 -6.54 9.71
N GLU A 131 11.62 -5.72 9.87
CA GLU A 131 12.80 -5.99 10.69
C GLU A 131 12.86 -4.96 11.80
N ILE A 132 13.11 -5.43 13.02
CA ILE A 132 13.29 -4.59 14.19
C ILE A 132 14.75 -4.73 14.61
N THR A 133 15.43 -3.61 14.77
CA THR A 133 16.84 -3.52 15.19
C THR A 133 16.95 -2.58 16.37
N LEU A 134 17.80 -2.93 17.35
CA LEU A 134 18.18 -2.01 18.42
C LEU A 134 19.43 -1.25 17.96
N THR A 135 19.29 0.06 17.71
CA THR A 135 20.34 0.88 17.11
C THR A 135 21.19 1.62 18.14
N ALA A 136 20.58 2.06 19.24
CA ALA A 136 21.30 2.81 20.27
C ALA A 136 20.66 2.70 21.64
N THR A 137 21.49 2.81 22.68
CA THR A 137 21.07 2.96 24.07
C THR A 137 21.63 4.27 24.62
N LEU A 138 20.77 5.10 25.20
CA LEU A 138 21.14 6.39 25.78
C LEU A 138 20.88 6.34 27.28
N ALA A 139 21.88 6.68 28.07
CA ALA A 139 21.81 6.68 29.53
C ALA A 139 21.65 8.08 30.15
N ALA A 140 21.60 9.15 29.34
CA ALA A 140 21.80 10.52 29.82
C ALA A 140 20.65 11.08 30.70
N LEU A 141 19.43 10.53 30.62
CA LEU A 141 18.24 11.02 31.35
C LEU A 141 17.35 9.87 31.89
N GLY A 142 17.92 8.66 31.96
CA GLY A 142 17.20 7.39 32.10
C GLY A 142 17.55 6.46 30.93
N PRO A 143 17.46 5.13 31.10
CA PRO A 143 17.76 4.18 30.01
C PRO A 143 16.71 4.32 28.90
N LYS A 144 17.10 4.99 27.81
CA LYS A 144 16.33 5.12 26.58
C LYS A 144 16.90 4.19 25.52
N TYR A 145 16.05 3.39 24.93
CA TYR A 145 16.38 2.42 23.89
C TYR A 145 15.79 2.91 22.56
N ILE A 146 16.63 3.02 21.53
CA ILE A 146 16.22 3.44 20.19
C ILE A 146 16.17 2.21 19.30
N TYR A 147 14.98 1.97 18.76
CA TYR A 147 14.71 0.90 17.81
C TYR A 147 14.51 1.49 16.42
N GLU A 148 15.04 0.81 15.43
CA GLU A 148 14.78 1.07 14.03
C GLU A 148 13.89 -0.07 13.52
N ILE A 149 12.79 0.33 12.87
CA ILE A 149 11.80 -0.58 12.30
C ILE A 149 11.83 -0.34 10.80
N VAL A 150 12.36 -1.32 10.07
CA VAL A 150 12.36 -1.31 8.60
C VAL A 150 11.19 -2.15 8.13
N SER A 151 10.19 -1.49 7.54
CA SER A 151 8.98 -2.11 7.01
C SER A 151 8.98 -2.12 5.49
N SER A 152 8.47 -3.19 4.89
CA SER A 152 8.34 -3.39 3.46
C SER A 152 6.96 -3.96 3.14
N GLY A 153 6.12 -3.20 2.44
CA GLY A 153 4.88 -3.67 1.85
C GLY A 153 5.11 -4.13 0.41
N ILE A 154 4.64 -5.32 0.06
CA ILE A 154 4.76 -5.93 -1.26
C ILE A 154 3.36 -6.19 -1.80
N GLY A 155 3.07 -5.68 -2.99
CA GLY A 155 1.80 -5.86 -3.68
C GLY A 155 1.92 -6.69 -4.95
N PRO A 156 0.83 -6.83 -5.71
CA PRO A 156 0.85 -7.49 -7.00
C PRO A 156 1.85 -6.81 -7.95
N LYS A 157 2.36 -7.57 -8.92
CA LYS A 157 3.37 -7.11 -9.89
C LYS A 157 4.69 -6.65 -9.24
N GLN A 158 5.02 -7.13 -8.03
CA GLN A 158 6.22 -6.75 -7.27
C GLN A 158 6.29 -5.25 -6.93
N ALA A 159 5.13 -4.58 -6.87
CA ALA A 159 5.05 -3.22 -6.33
C ALA A 159 5.56 -3.25 -4.88
N ARG A 160 6.45 -2.33 -4.52
CA ARG A 160 7.09 -2.31 -3.20
C ARG A 160 7.06 -0.90 -2.62
N THR A 161 6.66 -0.82 -1.35
CA THR A 161 6.78 0.39 -0.53
C THR A 161 7.62 0.05 0.68
N ASN A 162 8.68 0.80 0.93
CA ASN A 162 9.50 0.64 2.12
C ASN A 162 9.28 1.84 3.05
N LEU A 163 9.12 1.58 4.34
CA LEU A 163 9.04 2.58 5.39
C LEU A 163 10.14 2.30 6.40
N GLN A 164 10.69 3.37 6.97
CA GLN A 164 11.66 3.29 8.05
C GLN A 164 11.12 4.17 9.18
N VAL A 165 10.96 3.57 10.35
CA VAL A 165 10.39 4.22 11.53
C VAL A 165 11.35 4.06 12.69
N ILE A 166 11.55 5.13 13.46
CA ILE A 166 12.37 5.10 14.67
C ILE A 166 11.41 5.13 15.86
N ALA A 167 11.46 4.08 16.67
CA ALA A 167 10.72 3.99 17.93
C ALA A 167 11.67 4.16 19.10
N SER A 168 11.17 4.65 20.24
CA SER A 168 11.98 4.71 21.45
C SER A 168 11.22 4.33 22.69
N ILE A 169 11.82 3.48 23.51
CA ILE A 169 11.27 3.02 24.79
C ILE A 169 12.13 3.62 25.91
N THR A 170 11.49 4.17 26.94
CA THR A 170 12.18 4.67 28.13
C THR A 170 11.85 3.74 29.29
N ALA A 171 12.83 3.02 29.83
CA ALA A 171 12.58 2.16 30.99
C ALA A 171 12.58 3.00 32.28
N GLY A 172 11.47 3.00 33.03
CA GLY A 172 11.39 3.58 34.37
C GLY A 172 10.48 4.81 34.58
N GLY A 173 9.53 5.10 33.69
CA GLY A 173 8.48 6.10 33.94
C GLY A 173 7.11 5.51 33.63
N SER A 174 6.06 5.88 34.39
CA SER A 174 4.68 5.56 34.05
C SER A 174 4.43 5.90 32.58
N SER A 175 4.00 4.89 31.82
CA SER A 175 3.63 5.02 30.43
C SER A 175 2.32 5.81 30.36
N ASP A 176 2.41 7.13 30.40
CA ASP A 176 1.33 7.99 29.92
C ASP A 176 1.33 7.85 28.40
N GLY A 177 0.39 7.04 27.90
CA GLY A 177 0.22 6.73 26.47
C GLY A 177 0.09 7.99 25.63
N GLY A 178 1.24 8.48 25.12
CA GLY A 178 1.35 9.52 24.12
C GLY A 178 1.40 8.88 22.74
N ASN A 179 0.22 8.78 22.11
CA ASN A 179 0.06 8.26 20.76
C ASN A 179 0.51 9.32 19.73
N ASP A 180 1.78 9.74 19.79
CA ASP A 180 2.36 10.72 18.87
C ASP A 180 3.02 10.01 17.68
N VAL A 181 2.20 9.29 16.89
CA VAL A 181 2.55 9.02 15.50
C VAL A 181 2.42 10.35 14.77
N GLY A 182 3.55 11.07 14.69
CA GLY A 182 3.70 12.31 13.92
C GLY A 182 3.41 12.06 12.45
N GLN A 183 2.13 12.15 12.08
CA GLN A 183 1.66 12.23 10.71
C GLN A 183 2.04 13.62 10.17
N ALA A 184 3.25 13.72 9.60
CA ALA A 184 3.68 14.90 8.86
C ALA A 184 2.90 15.00 7.54
N ASN A 185 1.65 15.46 7.63
CA ASN A 185 0.93 15.99 6.48
C ASN A 185 1.21 17.49 6.42
N GLU A 186 2.15 17.87 5.57
CA GLU A 186 2.34 19.26 5.14
C GLU A 186 1.20 19.63 4.17
N TYR A 187 0.43 20.67 4.53
CA TYR A 187 -0.45 21.43 3.63
C TYR A 187 0.27 22.70 3.17
#